data_AF-A0A9X0AWF6-F1
#
_entry.id   AF-A0A9X0AWF6-F1
#
_cell.length_a   1.000
_cell.length_b   1.000
_cell.length_c   1.000
_cell.angle_alpha   90.00
_cell.angle_beta   90.00
_cell.angle_gamma   90.00
#
_symmetry.space_group_name_H-M   'P 1'
#
loop_
_entity.id
_entity.type
_entity.pdbx_description
1 polymer ?
#
loop_
_entity_poly.entity_id
_entity_poly.type
_entity_poly.pdbx_seq_one_letter_code
_entity_poly.pdbx_strand_id
1 'polypeptide(L)'
;MLRKQREGDATASAVIEIVIRFINLYVSVRTQGHMDPEKIVSEVVFLDAELERWEADLPPDCFYSVLDKDLRHESFFNGKFHEYHDIWISRMLNHYRWVRILLNELELLLEHYQNTTLPI
;
A
#
# COMPACT_ATOMS: atom_id res chain seq x y z
N MET A 1 7.75 -4.24 -27.73
CA MET A 1 7.58 -5.21 -26.62
C MET A 1 8.59 -5.00 -25.50
N LEU A 2 9.91 -5.05 -25.74
CA LEU A 2 10.95 -4.94 -24.70
C LEU A 2 10.89 -3.69 -23.80
N ARG A 3 10.49 -2.53 -24.33
CA ARG A 3 10.41 -1.27 -23.57
C ARG A 3 9.26 -1.25 -22.56
N LYS A 4 8.07 -1.69 -22.97
CA LYS A 4 6.86 -1.73 -22.12
C LYS A 4 7.01 -2.70 -20.95
N GLN A 5 7.72 -3.82 -21.17
CA GLN A 5 8.05 -4.78 -20.12
C GLN A 5 9.04 -4.19 -19.10
N ARG A 6 10.09 -3.49 -19.55
CA ARG A 6 11.04 -2.82 -18.64
C ARG A 6 10.41 -1.71 -17.80
N GLU A 7 9.47 -0.96 -18.38
CA GLU A 7 8.73 0.08 -17.67
C GLU A 7 7.83 -0.53 -16.58
N GLY A 8 7.12 -1.63 -16.90
CA GLY A 8 6.33 -2.37 -15.90
C GLY A 8 7.19 -2.99 -14.78
N ASP A 9 8.34 -3.58 -15.13
CA ASP A 9 9.28 -4.14 -14.16
C ASP A 9 9.85 -3.06 -13.22
N ALA A 10 10.10 -1.86 -13.74
CA ALA A 10 10.57 -0.73 -12.92
C ALA A 10 9.48 -0.25 -11.95
N THR A 11 8.24 -0.08 -12.42
CA THR A 11 7.10 0.29 -11.59
C THR A 11 6.86 -0.72 -10.47
N ALA A 12 6.92 -2.01 -10.80
CA ALA A 12 6.78 -3.09 -9.82
C ALA A 12 7.92 -3.11 -8.80
N SER A 13 9.17 -2.91 -9.26
CA SER A 13 10.34 -2.88 -8.38
C SER A 13 10.25 -1.75 -7.36
N ALA A 14 9.81 -0.56 -7.80
CA ALA A 14 9.66 0.61 -6.93
C ALA A 14 8.69 0.36 -5.76
N VAL A 15 7.50 -0.20 -6.03
CA VAL A 15 6.56 -0.49 -4.93
C VAL A 15 7.04 -1.60 -4.02
N ILE A 16 7.72 -2.62 -4.56
CA ILE A 16 8.29 -3.70 -3.74
C ILE A 16 9.33 -3.17 -2.77
N GLU A 17 10.17 -2.22 -3.20
CA GLU A 17 11.14 -1.56 -2.32
C GLU A 17 10.46 -0.84 -1.16
N ILE A 18 9.39 -0.08 -1.45
CA ILE A 18 8.59 0.61 -0.42
C ILE A 18 7.95 -0.42 0.54
N VAL A 19 7.40 -1.51 0.01
CA VAL A 19 6.82 -2.62 0.81
C VAL A 19 7.86 -3.25 1.74
N ILE A 20 9.09 -3.48 1.25
CA ILE A 20 10.18 -4.05 2.07
C ILE A 20 10.54 -3.09 3.21
N ARG A 21 10.65 -1.79 2.93
CA ARG A 21 10.93 -0.77 3.94
C ARG A 21 9.82 -0.71 5.00
N PHE A 22 8.55 -0.78 4.58
CA PHE A 22 7.42 -0.91 5.50
C PHE A 22 7.53 -2.16 6.38
N ILE A 23 7.82 -3.34 5.82
CA ILE A 23 7.96 -4.58 6.59
C ILE A 23 9.08 -4.44 7.64
N ASN A 24 10.21 -3.84 7.27
CA ASN A 24 11.32 -3.62 8.20
C ASN A 24 10.94 -2.65 9.33
N LEU A 25 10.21 -1.57 9.02
CA LEU A 25 9.67 -0.66 10.03
C LEU A 25 8.71 -1.41 10.97
N TYR A 26 7.74 -2.14 10.41
CA TYR A 26 6.75 -2.89 11.17
C TYR A 26 7.41 -3.91 12.12
N VAL A 27 8.38 -4.69 11.63
CA VAL A 27 9.15 -5.61 12.47
C VAL A 27 9.90 -4.86 13.57
N SER A 28 10.51 -3.73 13.24
CA SER A 28 11.27 -2.94 14.20
C SER A 28 10.36 -2.37 15.30
N VAL A 29 9.19 -1.85 14.98
CA VAL A 29 8.19 -1.41 15.97
C VAL A 29 7.72 -2.56 16.86
N ARG A 30 7.51 -3.75 16.29
CA ARG A 30 7.02 -4.93 17.02
C ARG A 30 8.07 -5.58 17.92
N THR A 31 9.36 -5.49 17.56
CA THR A 31 10.45 -6.22 18.24
C THR A 31 11.35 -5.32 19.07
N GLN A 32 11.55 -4.07 18.66
CA GLN A 32 12.39 -3.10 19.36
C GLN A 32 11.50 -2.17 20.17
N GLY A 33 11.26 -2.52 21.44
CA GLY A 33 10.39 -1.76 22.36
C GLY A 33 10.86 -0.35 22.75
N HIS A 34 11.83 0.24 22.03
CA HIS A 34 12.41 1.56 22.32
C HIS A 34 12.57 2.44 21.07
N MET A 35 11.87 2.16 19.97
CA MET A 35 11.90 3.09 18.85
C MET A 35 11.17 4.38 19.26
N ASP A 36 11.84 5.50 19.00
CA ASP A 36 11.31 6.84 19.22
C ASP A 36 9.99 7.04 18.45
N PRO A 37 8.85 7.31 19.12
CA PRO A 37 7.56 7.48 18.48
C PRO A 37 7.57 8.54 17.37
N GLU A 38 8.34 9.62 17.51
CA GLU A 38 8.44 10.65 16.47
C GLU A 38 9.11 10.13 15.21
N LYS A 39 10.12 9.25 15.35
CA LYS A 39 10.75 8.59 14.21
C LYS A 39 9.81 7.61 13.53
N ILE A 40 9.01 6.87 14.30
CA ILE A 40 8.02 5.96 13.72
C ILE A 40 7.02 6.77 12.89
N VAL A 41 6.44 7.83 13.45
CA VAL A 41 5.49 8.71 12.74
C VAL A 41 6.11 9.29 11.48
N SER A 42 7.34 9.81 11.56
CA SER A 42 8.04 10.37 10.39
C SER A 42 8.25 9.35 9.29
N GLU A 43 8.65 8.12 9.61
CA GLU A 43 8.85 7.06 8.61
C GLU A 43 7.52 6.60 7.99
N VAL A 44 6.46 6.50 8.79
CA VAL A 44 5.11 6.15 8.31
C VAL A 44 4.60 7.19 7.30
N VAL A 45 4.65 8.48 7.67
CA VAL A 45 4.24 9.59 6.78
C VAL A 45 5.07 9.62 5.50
N PHE A 46 6.37 9.35 5.60
CA PHE A 46 7.26 9.31 4.44
C PHE A 46 6.90 8.16 3.48
N LEU A 47 6.64 6.96 4.02
CA LEU A 47 6.24 5.80 3.23
C LEU A 47 4.87 5.99 2.57
N ASP A 48 3.89 6.56 3.26
CA ASP A 48 2.57 6.83 2.66
C ASP A 48 2.70 7.85 1.52
N ALA A 49 3.44 8.94 1.73
CA ALA A 49 3.70 9.92 0.67
C ALA A 49 4.46 9.34 -0.54
N GLU A 50 5.36 8.37 -0.33
CA GLU A 50 6.01 7.65 -1.43
C GLU A 50 5.04 6.75 -2.20
N LEU A 51 4.12 6.08 -1.50
CA LEU A 51 3.08 5.26 -2.11
C LEU A 51 2.10 6.10 -2.92
N GLU A 52 1.70 7.27 -2.42
CA GLU A 52 0.86 8.22 -3.16
C GLU A 52 1.54 8.71 -4.45
N ARG A 53 2.83 9.09 -4.36
CA ARG A 53 3.61 9.49 -5.54
C ARG A 53 3.73 8.35 -6.54
N TRP A 54 4.02 7.14 -6.06
CA TRP A 54 4.11 5.96 -6.91
C TRP A 54 2.79 5.68 -7.64
N GLU A 55 1.64 5.79 -6.96
CA GLU A 55 0.32 5.62 -7.59
C GLU A 55 0.06 6.69 -8.65
N ALA A 56 0.40 7.95 -8.37
CA ALA A 56 0.22 9.06 -9.30
C ALA A 56 1.06 8.91 -10.59
N ASP A 57 2.22 8.26 -10.48
CA ASP A 57 3.13 8.01 -11.61
C ASP A 57 2.81 6.73 -12.39
N LEU A 58 1.74 6.00 -12.04
CA LEU A 58 1.36 4.78 -12.73
C LEU A 58 0.96 5.03 -14.19
N PRO A 59 1.45 4.21 -15.14
CA PRO A 59 0.95 4.23 -16.51
C PRO A 59 -0.56 3.97 -16.57
N PRO A 60 -1.29 4.57 -17.54
CA PRO A 60 -2.72 4.33 -17.74
C PRO A 60 -3.10 2.85 -17.87
N ASP A 61 -2.21 2.03 -18.43
CA ASP A 61 -2.41 0.59 -18.63
C ASP A 61 -2.34 -0.22 -17.34
N CYS A 62 -1.83 0.37 -16.25
CA CYS A 62 -1.82 -0.26 -14.93
C CYS A 62 -3.16 -0.09 -14.20
N PHE A 63 -4.04 0.80 -14.65
CA PHE A 63 -5.36 0.95 -14.04
C PHE A 63 -6.29 -0.18 -14.44
N TYR A 64 -7.25 -0.48 -13.57
CA TYR A 64 -8.24 -1.52 -13.73
C TYR A 64 -9.60 -0.91 -14.02
N SER A 65 -10.44 -1.63 -14.75
CA SER A 65 -11.86 -1.33 -14.87
C SER A 65 -12.62 -1.96 -13.70
N VAL A 66 -13.67 -1.27 -13.24
CA VAL A 66 -14.64 -1.85 -12.32
C VAL A 66 -15.83 -2.30 -13.14
N LEU A 67 -16.11 -3.60 -13.12
CA LEU A 67 -17.26 -4.17 -13.80
C LEU A 67 -18.34 -4.50 -12.77
N ASP A 68 -19.54 -3.98 -13.01
CA ASP A 68 -20.75 -4.39 -12.29
C ASP A 68 -21.28 -5.67 -12.95
N LYS A 69 -21.38 -6.75 -12.18
CA LYS A 69 -22.11 -7.94 -12.61
C LYS A 69 -23.34 -8.11 -11.75
N ASP A 70 -24.50 -8.15 -12.42
CA ASP A 70 -25.81 -8.49 -11.85
C ASP A 70 -25.90 -9.95 -11.34
N LEU A 71 -24.81 -10.69 -11.46
CA LEU A 71 -24.72 -12.06 -10.97
C LEU A 71 -24.40 -12.00 -9.48
N ARG A 72 -25.37 -12.42 -8.66
CA ARG A 72 -25.21 -12.75 -7.23
C ARG A 72 -24.29 -13.96 -7.05
N HIS A 73 -23.07 -13.86 -7.57
CA HIS A 73 -22.05 -14.86 -7.38
C HIS A 73 -21.31 -14.50 -6.09
N GLU A 74 -21.27 -15.43 -5.14
CA GLU A 74 -20.69 -15.25 -3.80
C GLU A 74 -19.21 -14.84 -3.81
N SER A 75 -18.55 -14.94 -4.97
CA SER A 75 -17.17 -14.57 -5.20
C SER A 75 -16.94 -13.08 -5.50
N PHE A 76 -18.01 -12.26 -5.65
CA PHE A 76 -17.88 -10.84 -5.96
C PHE A 76 -18.21 -9.96 -4.75
N PHE A 77 -17.33 -9.00 -4.45
CA PHE A 77 -17.57 -8.05 -3.36
C PHE A 77 -18.63 -7.05 -3.80
N ASN A 78 -19.81 -7.13 -3.18
CA ASN A 78 -20.97 -6.29 -3.53
C ASN A 78 -21.34 -6.35 -5.02
N GLY A 79 -21.18 -7.51 -5.67
CA GLY A 79 -21.44 -7.68 -7.11
C GLY A 79 -20.41 -7.00 -8.04
N LYS A 80 -19.33 -6.44 -7.48
CA LYS A 80 -18.26 -5.77 -8.25
C LYS A 80 -16.99 -6.60 -8.25
N PHE A 81 -16.23 -6.48 -9.34
CA PHE A 81 -14.87 -6.99 -9.41
C PHE A 81 -13.98 -6.07 -10.25
N HIS A 82 -12.69 -6.11 -9.98
CA HIS A 82 -11.68 -5.41 -10.75
C HIS A 82 -11.22 -6.29 -11.90
N GLU A 83 -11.27 -5.76 -13.11
CA GLU A 83 -10.66 -6.36 -14.29
C GLU A 83 -9.33 -5.66 -14.55
N TYR A 84 -8.25 -6.42 -14.42
CA TYR A 84 -6.89 -5.96 -14.67
C TYR A 84 -6.43 -6.41 -16.04
N HIS A 85 -5.54 -5.63 -16.67
CA HIS A 85 -4.96 -5.98 -17.96
C HIS A 85 -4.18 -7.31 -17.90
N ASP A 86 -3.47 -7.56 -16.80
CA ASP A 86 -2.80 -8.82 -16.54
C ASP A 86 -2.70 -9.13 -15.04
N ILE A 87 -2.34 -10.38 -14.74
CA ILE A 87 -2.20 -10.88 -13.37
C ILE A 87 -1.08 -10.19 -12.59
N TRP A 88 -0.03 -9.72 -13.27
CA TRP A 88 1.10 -9.07 -12.63
C TRP A 88 0.67 -7.72 -12.05
N ILE A 89 0.03 -6.89 -12.86
CA ILE A 89 -0.55 -5.60 -12.43
C ILE A 89 -1.51 -5.80 -11.25
N SER A 90 -2.34 -6.84 -11.30
CA SER A 90 -3.26 -7.14 -10.19
C SER A 90 -2.52 -7.40 -8.88
N ARG A 91 -1.42 -8.15 -8.91
CA ARG A 91 -0.61 -8.47 -7.72
C ARG A 91 0.10 -7.24 -7.19
N MET A 92 0.71 -6.46 -8.08
CA MET A 92 1.39 -5.20 -7.76
C MET A 92 0.45 -4.24 -7.03
N LEU A 93 -0.72 -3.97 -7.61
CA LEU A 93 -1.72 -3.07 -7.02
C LEU A 93 -2.31 -3.63 -5.73
N ASN A 94 -2.42 -4.95 -5.58
CA ASN A 94 -2.87 -5.55 -4.33
C ASN A 94 -1.81 -5.37 -3.22
N HIS A 95 -0.52 -5.55 -3.50
CA HIS A 95 0.53 -5.28 -2.51
C HIS A 95 0.55 -3.81 -2.08
N TYR A 96 0.44 -2.88 -3.04
CA TYR A 96 0.26 -1.45 -2.78
C TYR A 96 -0.89 -1.19 -1.80
N ARG A 97 -2.10 -1.68 -2.11
CA ARG A 97 -3.29 -1.48 -1.28
C ARG A 97 -3.15 -2.08 0.11
N TRP A 98 -2.55 -3.25 0.23
CA TRP A 98 -2.31 -3.90 1.52
C TRP A 98 -1.40 -3.04 2.40
N VAL A 99 -0.30 -2.52 1.86
CA VAL A 99 0.60 -1.66 2.63
C VAL A 99 -0.08 -0.34 3.01
N ARG A 100 -0.83 0.29 2.10
CA ARG A 100 -1.63 1.49 2.42
C ARG A 100 -2.57 1.28 3.60
N ILE A 101 -3.29 0.16 3.62
CA ILE A 101 -4.19 -0.18 4.76
C ILE A 101 -3.39 -0.30 6.05
N LEU A 102 -2.27 -1.03 6.03
CA LEU A 102 -1.46 -1.25 7.23
C LEU A 102 -0.77 0.02 7.73
N LEU A 103 -0.35 0.93 6.84
CA LEU A 103 0.17 2.24 7.21
C LEU A 103 -0.92 3.08 7.90
N ASN A 104 -2.13 3.15 7.33
CA ASN A 104 -3.25 3.87 7.93
C ASN A 104 -3.62 3.30 9.32
N GLU A 105 -3.60 1.97 9.47
CA GLU A 105 -3.81 1.34 10.78
C GLU A 105 -2.72 1.73 11.77
N LEU A 106 -1.46 1.78 11.33
CA LEU A 106 -0.33 2.17 12.17
C LEU A 106 -0.40 3.66 12.57
N GLU A 107 -0.80 4.56 11.67
CA GLU A 107 -1.04 5.98 11.97
C GLU A 107 -2.11 6.13 13.05
N LEU A 108 -3.26 5.49 12.90
CA LEU A 108 -4.35 5.53 13.87
C LEU A 108 -3.90 5.03 15.26
N LEU A 109 -3.07 3.98 15.31
CA LEU A 109 -2.52 3.47 16.56
C LEU A 109 -1.54 4.45 17.20
N LEU A 110 -0.71 5.13 16.40
CA LEU A 110 0.25 6.14 16.89
C LEU A 110 -0.48 7.38 17.41
N GLU A 111 -1.49 7.86 16.70
CA GLU A 111 -2.36 8.96 17.15
C GLU A 111 -3.02 8.63 18.49
N HIS A 112 -3.56 7.41 18.63
CA HIS A 112 -4.15 6.96 19.89
C HIS A 112 -3.11 6.92 21.02
N TYR A 113 -1.89 6.46 20.75
CA TYR A 113 -0.81 6.41 21.74
C TYR A 113 -0.40 7.82 22.21
N GLN A 114 -0.23 8.78 21.29
CA GLN A 114 0.11 10.16 21.62
C GLN A 114 -0.97 10.83 22.49
N ASN A 115 -2.24 10.61 22.15
CA ASN A 115 -3.39 11.16 22.90
C ASN A 115 -3.56 10.56 24.30
N THR A 116 -2.96 9.40 24.59
CA THR A 116 -3.07 8.72 25.89
C THR A 116 -1.83 8.88 26.78
N THR A 117 -0.67 9.27 26.23
CA THR A 117 0.60 9.42 26.99
C THR A 117 0.98 10.87 27.29
N LEU A 118 0.39 11.87 26.65
CA LEU A 118 0.53 13.28 27.00
C LEU A 118 -0.78 13.81 27.60
N PRO A 119 -0.94 13.83 28.94
CA PRO A 119 -2.07 14.51 29.55
C PRO A 119 -1.91 16.03 29.36
N ILE A 120 -3.01 16.68 28.97
CA ILE A 120 -3.18 18.14 28.96
C ILE A 120 -2.92 18.69 30.37
#